data_AF-A0A358SME6-F1
#
_entry.id   AF-A0A358SME6-F1
#
_cell.length_a   1.000
_cell.length_b   1.000
_cell.length_c   1.000
_cell.angle_alpha   90.00
_cell.angle_beta   90.00
_cell.angle_gamma   90.00
#
_symmetry.space_group_name_H-M   'P 1'
#
loop_
_entity.id
_entity.type
_entity.pdbx_description
1 polymer ?
#
loop_
_entity_poly.entity_id
_entity_poly.type
_entity_poly.pdbx_seq_one_letter_code
_entity_poly.pdbx_strand_id
1 'polypeptide(L)'
;MSRYAKQPDHGSKGPAARREDCPEQADSRPPVQRLEYLFEVTDSAGATRMICDPAGPRTRTPFGDHSVLEFPGYREPAWLAGPAAAGQVSRHQVAAPWLSQPVPLILWSPAAADRAAPSPGPLLIGMTCGLAEENRAGNRLMAADLTALGHQVRLAEVPDAHTWTGWRDALDPHLTYLLSRAW
;
A
#
# COMPACT_ATOMS: atom_id res chain seq x y z
N MET A 1 16.97 35.19 -10.85
CA MET A 1 16.38 35.05 -9.51
C MET A 1 15.19 34.11 -9.61
N SER A 2 15.44 32.83 -9.33
CA SER A 2 14.43 31.76 -9.38
C SER A 2 13.59 31.80 -8.09
N ARG A 3 12.27 31.88 -8.22
CA ARG A 3 11.34 31.68 -7.08
C ARG A 3 10.59 30.38 -7.32
N TYR A 4 11.10 29.32 -6.71
CA TYR A 4 10.33 28.12 -6.44
C TYR A 4 9.27 28.46 -5.39
N ALA A 5 7.99 28.38 -5.77
CA ALA A 5 6.89 28.28 -4.83
C ALA A 5 6.23 26.90 -5.07
N LYS A 6 6.68 25.90 -4.30
CA LYS A 6 6.05 24.58 -4.25
C LYS A 6 4.88 24.69 -3.26
N GLN A 7 3.66 24.75 -3.77
CA GLN A 7 2.43 24.66 -2.98
C GLN A 7 2.23 23.18 -2.56
N PRO A 8 1.68 22.88 -1.37
CA PRO A 8 1.59 21.51 -0.88
C PRO A 8 0.45 20.78 -1.58
N ASP A 9 0.79 19.86 -2.48
CA ASP A 9 -0.16 18.98 -3.13
C ASP A 9 -0.54 17.83 -2.20
N HIS A 10 -1.47 18.09 -1.27
CA HIS A 10 -2.23 17.04 -0.59
C HIS A 10 -3.29 16.49 -1.55
N GLY A 11 -2.86 15.85 -2.64
CA GLY A 11 -3.80 15.47 -3.69
C GLY A 11 -3.20 14.93 -4.97
N SER A 12 -1.96 14.44 -4.96
CA SER A 12 -1.35 13.82 -6.15
C SER A 12 -2.25 12.68 -6.66
N LYS A 13 -3.06 12.97 -7.68
CA LYS A 13 -3.79 11.97 -8.46
C LYS A 13 -2.73 10.98 -8.95
N GLY A 14 -3.06 9.68 -8.85
CA GLY A 14 -2.22 8.64 -9.43
C GLY A 14 -1.87 8.92 -10.90
N PRO A 15 -0.88 8.22 -11.48
CA PRO A 15 -0.43 8.48 -12.85
C PRO A 15 -1.63 8.48 -13.82
N ALA A 16 -1.86 9.62 -14.47
CA ALA A 16 -2.96 9.82 -15.41
C ALA A 16 -2.42 9.93 -16.83
N ALA A 17 -2.92 9.09 -17.74
CA ALA A 17 -2.66 9.20 -19.16
C ALA A 17 -3.85 9.90 -19.84
N ARG A 18 -3.59 10.99 -20.58
CA ARG A 18 -4.62 11.62 -21.42
C ARG A 18 -4.58 11.00 -22.80
N ARG A 19 -5.72 10.53 -23.30
CA ARG A 19 -5.89 10.31 -24.74
C ARG A 19 -6.26 11.66 -25.38
N GLU A 20 -5.26 12.36 -25.91
CA GLU A 20 -5.47 13.34 -26.98
C GLU A 20 -5.27 12.61 -28.31
N ASP A 21 -6.00 12.98 -29.35
CA ASP A 21 -6.05 12.31 -30.68
C ASP A 21 -4.66 12.13 -31.33
N CYS A 22 -3.88 11.14 -30.90
CA CYS A 22 -2.54 10.84 -31.36
C CYS A 22 -2.32 9.32 -31.43
N PRO A 23 -1.66 8.78 -32.48
CA PRO A 23 -1.56 7.34 -32.72
C PRO A 23 -0.82 6.61 -31.60
N GLU A 24 -1.14 5.33 -31.40
CA GLU A 24 -0.56 4.46 -30.37
C GLU A 24 0.98 4.48 -30.40
N GLN A 25 1.58 5.22 -29.47
CA GLN A 25 3.01 5.18 -29.21
C GLN A 25 3.29 4.14 -28.12
N ALA A 26 3.73 2.96 -28.56
CA ALA A 26 3.95 1.76 -27.74
C ALA A 26 4.98 1.94 -26.59
N ASP A 27 5.82 2.98 -26.63
CA ASP A 27 6.88 3.26 -25.64
C ASP A 27 6.38 3.87 -24.31
N SER A 28 5.08 4.12 -24.17
CA SER A 28 4.49 4.80 -22.99
C SER A 28 3.95 3.87 -21.90
N ARG A 29 4.07 2.54 -22.07
CA ARG A 29 3.44 1.59 -21.16
C ARG A 29 4.12 1.59 -19.79
N PRO A 30 3.37 1.73 -18.67
CA PRO A 30 3.96 1.60 -17.34
C PRO A 30 4.54 0.20 -17.15
N PRO A 31 5.68 0.06 -16.42
CA PRO A 31 6.38 -1.21 -16.24
C PRO A 31 5.68 -2.12 -15.22
N VAL A 32 4.40 -2.39 -15.42
CA VAL A 32 3.55 -3.26 -14.60
C VAL A 32 2.96 -4.37 -15.47
N GLN A 33 2.54 -5.47 -14.86
CA GLN A 33 1.89 -6.58 -15.58
C GLN A 33 0.36 -6.50 -15.53
N ARG A 34 -0.21 -5.83 -14.52
CA ARG A 34 -1.64 -5.57 -14.38
C ARG A 34 -1.85 -4.16 -13.85
N LEU A 35 -2.83 -3.44 -14.39
CA LEU A 35 -3.16 -2.07 -14.03
C LEU A 35 -4.64 -1.97 -13.65
N GLU A 36 -4.91 -1.38 -12.48
CA GLU A 36 -6.25 -0.97 -12.07
C GLU A 36 -6.44 0.51 -12.41
N TYR A 37 -7.53 0.87 -13.09
CA TYR A 37 -7.75 2.22 -13.60
C TYR A 37 -9.22 2.64 -13.57
N LEU A 38 -9.41 3.96 -13.68
CA LEU A 38 -10.68 4.64 -13.95
C LEU A 38 -10.45 5.68 -15.05
N PHE A 39 -11.46 5.94 -15.86
CA PHE A 39 -11.47 7.07 -16.78
C PHE A 39 -12.00 8.31 -16.07
N GLU A 40 -11.29 9.42 -16.22
CA GLU A 40 -11.84 10.74 -15.93
C GLU A 40 -12.60 11.22 -17.17
N VAL A 41 -13.92 11.42 -17.05
CA VAL A 41 -14.77 11.88 -18.14
C VAL A 41 -15.40 13.21 -17.75
N THR A 42 -15.22 14.21 -18.61
CA THR A 42 -15.86 15.51 -18.50
C THR A 42 -17.03 15.56 -19.50
N ASP A 43 -18.23 15.88 -19.01
CA ASP A 43 -19.40 16.04 -19.87
C ASP A 43 -19.40 17.41 -20.59
N SER A 44 -20.38 17.61 -21.48
CA SER A 44 -20.53 18.87 -22.23
C SER A 44 -20.84 20.09 -21.36
N ALA A 45 -21.31 19.88 -20.12
CA ALA A 45 -21.56 20.94 -19.14
C ALA A 45 -20.31 21.25 -18.29
N GLY A 46 -19.20 20.53 -18.50
CA GLY A 46 -17.95 20.68 -17.77
C GLY A 46 -17.87 19.88 -16.46
N ALA A 47 -18.89 19.08 -16.14
CA ALA A 47 -18.85 18.25 -14.94
C ALA A 47 -17.96 17.03 -15.17
N THR A 48 -17.08 16.75 -14.21
CA THR A 48 -16.09 15.66 -14.30
C THR A 48 -16.45 14.52 -13.36
N ARG A 49 -16.35 13.28 -13.85
CA ARG A 49 -16.59 12.06 -13.06
C ARG A 49 -15.55 10.99 -13.38
N MET A 50 -15.23 10.17 -12.38
CA MET A 50 -14.44 8.95 -12.57
C MET A 50 -15.40 7.79 -12.88
N ILE A 51 -15.16 7.07 -13.97
CA ILE A 51 -15.97 5.92 -14.37
C ILE A 51 -15.08 4.71 -14.68
N CYS A 52 -15.62 3.51 -14.47
CA CYS A 52 -15.02 2.31 -15.04
C CYS A 52 -15.20 2.29 -16.57
N ASP A 53 -14.28 1.61 -17.24
CA ASP A 53 -14.45 1.12 -18.60
C ASP A 53 -15.76 0.31 -18.68
N PRO A 54 -16.69 0.67 -19.59
CA PRO A 54 -17.92 -0.09 -19.79
C PRO A 54 -17.69 -1.48 -20.41
N ALA A 55 -16.59 -1.68 -21.14
CA ALA A 55 -16.28 -2.90 -21.88
C ALA A 55 -15.25 -3.80 -21.18
N GLY A 56 -14.49 -3.25 -20.23
CA GLY A 56 -13.40 -3.97 -19.56
C GLY A 56 -13.83 -4.79 -18.34
N PRO A 57 -13.00 -5.77 -17.92
CA PRO A 57 -13.18 -6.47 -16.66
C PRO A 57 -12.98 -5.50 -15.47
N ARG A 58 -13.57 -5.85 -14.32
CA ARG A 58 -13.56 -5.03 -13.10
C ARG A 58 -13.07 -5.79 -11.90
N THR A 59 -12.53 -5.06 -10.93
CA THR A 59 -12.17 -5.55 -9.61
C THR A 59 -12.69 -4.61 -8.53
N ARG A 60 -12.95 -5.14 -7.34
CA ARG A 60 -13.33 -4.34 -6.17
C ARG A 60 -12.10 -3.85 -5.43
N THR A 61 -12.11 -2.57 -5.08
CA THR A 61 -11.08 -1.93 -4.26
C THR A 61 -11.72 -1.26 -3.04
N PRO A 62 -10.95 -0.83 -2.02
CA PRO A 62 -11.46 0.00 -0.92
C PRO A 62 -12.12 1.32 -1.37
N PHE A 63 -11.83 1.78 -2.59
CA PHE A 63 -12.36 3.01 -3.17
C PHE A 63 -13.48 2.76 -4.19
N GLY A 64 -14.04 1.54 -4.20
CA GLY A 64 -15.06 1.10 -5.16
C GLY A 64 -14.47 0.32 -6.33
N ASP A 65 -15.33 0.04 -7.32
CA ASP A 65 -14.93 -0.74 -8.50
C ASP A 65 -13.90 0.01 -9.34
N HIS A 66 -12.89 -0.72 -9.83
CA HIS A 66 -11.90 -0.24 -10.80
C HIS A 66 -11.89 -1.17 -12.02
N SER A 67 -11.58 -0.62 -13.19
CA SER A 67 -11.35 -1.41 -14.40
C SER A 67 -9.96 -2.02 -14.38
N VAL A 68 -9.80 -3.16 -15.04
CA VAL A 68 -8.56 -3.92 -15.05
C VAL A 68 -8.03 -4.03 -16.46
N LEU A 69 -6.75 -3.70 -16.64
CA LEU A 69 -5.99 -3.99 -17.85
C LEU A 69 -4.87 -4.96 -17.49
N GLU A 70 -4.90 -6.15 -18.08
CA GLU A 70 -3.85 -7.15 -17.98
C GLU A 70 -2.94 -7.05 -19.19
N PHE A 71 -1.65 -6.86 -18.97
CA PHE A 71 -0.67 -6.76 -20.04
C PHE A 71 -0.13 -8.14 -20.43
N PRO A 72 0.41 -8.30 -21.65
CA PRO A 72 1.02 -9.56 -22.09
C PRO A 72 2.04 -10.09 -21.07
N GLY A 73 1.90 -11.37 -20.73
CA GLY A 73 2.76 -12.04 -19.74
C GLY A 73 2.25 -11.99 -18.30
N TYR A 74 1.18 -11.24 -18.01
CA TYR A 74 0.49 -11.39 -16.73
C TYR A 74 -0.01 -12.82 -16.56
N ARG A 75 0.22 -13.37 -15.37
CA ARG A 75 -0.38 -14.62 -14.91
C ARG A 75 -0.92 -14.35 -13.53
N GLU A 76 -2.21 -14.60 -13.35
CA GLU A 76 -2.80 -14.56 -12.02
C GLU A 76 -2.05 -15.55 -11.11
N PRO A 77 -1.54 -15.09 -9.96
CA PRO A 77 -0.70 -15.95 -9.16
C PRO A 77 -1.55 -17.06 -8.52
N ALA A 78 -1.07 -18.30 -8.63
CA ALA A 78 -1.85 -19.52 -8.38
C ALA A 78 -2.48 -19.64 -6.98
N TRP A 79 -1.86 -19.05 -5.96
CA TRP A 79 -2.38 -18.95 -4.60
C TRP A 79 -3.75 -18.24 -4.48
N LEU A 80 -4.15 -17.41 -5.45
CA LEU A 80 -5.47 -16.78 -5.46
C LEU A 80 -6.61 -17.77 -5.73
N ALA A 81 -6.33 -18.87 -6.44
CA ALA A 81 -7.27 -19.97 -6.66
C ALA A 81 -7.27 -21.02 -5.53
N GLY A 82 -6.35 -20.89 -4.57
CA GLY A 82 -6.26 -21.81 -3.44
C GLY A 82 -7.43 -21.64 -2.46
N PRO A 83 -7.83 -22.71 -1.75
CA PRO A 83 -8.81 -22.57 -0.68
C PRO A 83 -8.27 -21.60 0.37
N ALA A 84 -9.12 -20.69 0.84
CA ALA A 84 -8.78 -19.84 1.96
C ALA A 84 -8.40 -20.72 3.16
N ALA A 85 -7.31 -20.37 3.84
CA ALA A 85 -6.92 -21.09 5.05
C ALA A 85 -8.05 -21.04 6.08
N ALA A 86 -8.38 -22.19 6.68
CA ALA A 86 -9.31 -22.22 7.79
C ALA A 86 -8.74 -21.39 8.96
N GLY A 87 -9.59 -20.61 9.60
CA GLY A 87 -9.16 -19.73 10.67
C GLY A 87 -10.32 -18.97 11.30
N GLN A 88 -10.00 -18.18 12.32
CA GLN A 88 -10.98 -17.41 13.08
C GLN A 88 -10.60 -15.93 13.05
N VAL A 89 -11.60 -15.09 12.78
CA VAL A 89 -11.52 -13.64 13.01
C VAL A 89 -11.94 -13.34 14.45
N SER A 90 -11.08 -12.64 15.18
CA SER A 90 -11.34 -12.12 16.52
C SER A 90 -11.25 -10.60 16.51
N ARG A 91 -12.12 -9.93 17.27
CA ARG A 91 -12.13 -8.47 17.42
C ARG A 91 -11.63 -8.12 18.82
N HIS A 92 -10.70 -7.18 18.89
CA HIS A 92 -10.07 -6.72 20.12
C HIS A 92 -10.13 -5.20 20.20
N GLN A 93 -9.88 -4.67 21.39
CA GLN A 93 -9.68 -3.24 21.59
C GLN A 93 -8.38 -3.02 22.35
N VAL A 94 -7.53 -2.13 21.85
CA VAL A 94 -6.33 -1.70 22.55
C VAL A 94 -6.61 -0.36 23.20
N ALA A 95 -6.70 -0.36 24.52
CA ALA A 95 -6.74 0.84 25.32
C ALA A 95 -5.31 1.15 25.82
N ALA A 96 -4.91 2.42 25.72
CA ALA A 96 -3.66 2.89 26.29
C ALA A 96 -3.88 4.28 26.92
N PRO A 97 -3.17 4.64 28.01
CA PRO A 97 -3.39 5.91 28.71
C PRO A 97 -3.24 7.18 27.87
N TRP A 98 -2.48 7.11 26.77
CA TRP A 98 -2.25 8.23 25.85
C TRP A 98 -3.18 8.25 24.62
N LEU A 99 -4.05 7.25 24.49
CA LEU A 99 -5.06 7.23 23.42
C LEU A 99 -6.37 7.83 23.94
N SER A 100 -6.94 8.75 23.18
CA SER A 100 -8.24 9.37 23.51
C SER A 100 -9.40 8.37 23.46
N GLN A 101 -9.27 7.30 22.68
CA GLN A 101 -10.25 6.23 22.56
C GLN A 101 -9.55 4.88 22.31
N PRO A 102 -10.15 3.75 22.73
CA PRO A 102 -9.62 2.43 22.40
C PRO A 102 -9.56 2.22 20.89
N VAL A 103 -8.44 1.67 20.40
CA VAL A 103 -8.27 1.36 18.98
C VAL A 103 -8.85 -0.03 18.70
N PRO A 104 -9.86 -0.16 17.81
CA PRO A 104 -10.39 -1.45 17.43
C PRO A 104 -9.39 -2.21 16.55
N LEU A 105 -9.15 -3.47 16.88
CA LEU A 105 -8.30 -4.38 16.10
C LEU A 105 -9.12 -5.58 15.62
N ILE A 106 -8.91 -5.96 14.36
CA ILE A 106 -9.44 -7.19 13.77
C ILE A 106 -8.25 -8.10 13.49
N LEU A 107 -8.22 -9.26 14.17
CA LEU A 107 -7.15 -10.25 14.04
C LEU A 107 -7.73 -11.55 13.47
N TRP A 108 -7.26 -11.94 12.29
CA TRP A 108 -7.46 -13.30 11.79
C TRP A 108 -6.30 -14.20 12.26
N SER A 109 -6.62 -15.43 12.69
CA SER A 109 -5.62 -16.44 13.02
C SER A 109 -5.94 -17.75 12.30
N PRO A 110 -4.95 -18.46 11.74
CA PRO A 110 -5.18 -19.76 11.15
C PRO A 110 -5.59 -20.76 12.22
N ALA A 111 -6.42 -21.74 11.86
CA ALA A 111 -6.93 -22.74 12.80
C ALA A 111 -5.82 -23.59 13.45
N ALA A 112 -4.69 -23.74 12.76
CA ALA A 112 -3.51 -24.45 13.24
C ALA A 112 -2.60 -23.62 14.16
N ALA A 113 -2.86 -22.32 14.33
CA ALA A 113 -2.07 -21.51 15.25
C ALA A 113 -2.43 -21.85 16.70
N ASP A 114 -1.46 -22.38 17.44
CA ASP A 114 -1.53 -22.39 18.89
C ASP A 114 -1.34 -20.96 19.40
N ARG A 115 -2.42 -20.34 19.87
CA ARG A 115 -2.41 -18.97 20.40
C ARG A 115 -1.67 -18.85 21.74
N ALA A 116 -1.53 -19.95 22.46
CA ALA A 116 -0.82 -20.00 23.74
C ALA A 116 0.67 -20.31 23.56
N ALA A 117 1.06 -20.84 22.39
CA ALA A 117 2.46 -21.09 22.10
C ALA A 117 3.23 -19.76 22.02
N PRO A 118 4.38 -19.66 22.70
CA PRO A 118 5.27 -18.52 22.52
C PRO A 118 5.71 -18.44 21.05
N SER A 119 5.92 -17.22 20.55
CA SER A 119 6.44 -17.03 19.20
C SER A 119 7.76 -17.81 19.04
N PRO A 120 7.95 -18.55 17.93
CA PRO A 120 9.08 -19.48 17.76
C PRO A 120 10.46 -18.78 17.67
N GLY A 121 10.50 -17.46 17.78
CA GLY A 121 11.72 -16.67 17.76
C GLY A 121 11.42 -15.17 17.61
N PRO A 122 12.47 -14.35 17.43
CA PRO A 122 12.32 -12.93 17.17
C PRO A 122 11.62 -12.67 15.84
N LEU A 123 10.70 -11.71 15.83
CA LEU A 123 10.04 -11.27 14.60
C LEU A 123 11.02 -10.50 13.70
N LEU A 124 10.89 -10.68 12.39
CA LEU A 124 11.51 -9.81 11.39
C LEU A 124 10.55 -8.65 11.11
N ILE A 125 10.94 -7.42 11.45
CA ILE A 125 10.08 -6.25 11.36
C ILE A 125 10.73 -5.21 10.44
N GLY A 126 10.07 -4.93 9.32
CA GLY A 126 10.40 -3.80 8.45
C GLY A 126 9.53 -2.58 8.79
N MET A 127 10.15 -1.43 8.98
CA MET A 127 9.48 -0.16 9.21
C MET A 127 10.01 0.88 8.22
N THR A 128 9.14 1.73 7.69
CA THR A 128 9.51 2.81 6.78
C THR A 128 8.85 4.11 7.24
N CYS A 129 9.58 5.23 7.19
CA CYS A 129 8.97 6.56 7.36
C CYS A 129 9.70 7.59 6.50
N GLY A 130 8.98 8.61 6.05
CA GLY A 130 9.54 9.77 5.37
C GLY A 130 10.28 10.71 6.32
N LEU A 131 11.37 11.32 5.83
CA LEU A 131 12.16 12.31 6.59
C LEU A 131 11.34 13.55 6.97
N ALA A 132 10.31 13.88 6.19
CA ALA A 132 9.43 15.01 6.43
C ALA A 132 8.20 14.68 7.29
N GLU A 133 8.04 13.44 7.73
CA GLU A 133 6.92 13.05 8.58
C GLU A 133 7.13 13.48 10.04
N GLU A 134 6.11 14.10 10.64
CA GLU A 134 6.14 14.55 12.04
C GLU A 134 6.39 13.38 13.02
N ASN A 135 5.81 12.22 12.73
CA ASN A 135 5.91 11.02 13.57
C ASN A 135 7.27 10.29 13.46
N ARG A 136 8.26 10.81 12.71
CA ARG A 136 9.58 10.19 12.54
C ARG A 136 10.26 9.86 13.86
N ALA A 137 10.23 10.79 14.83
CA ALA A 137 10.80 10.55 16.15
C ALA A 137 10.11 9.40 16.88
N GLY A 138 8.77 9.31 16.76
CA GLY A 138 7.99 8.19 17.30
C GLY A 138 8.36 6.86 16.66
N ASN A 139 8.56 6.82 15.34
CA ASN A 139 9.01 5.61 14.63
C ASN A 139 10.40 5.14 15.10
N ARG A 140 11.32 6.06 15.38
CA ARG A 140 12.65 5.72 15.94
C ARG A 140 12.55 5.13 17.35
N LEU A 141 11.71 5.70 18.21
CA LEU A 141 11.45 5.17 19.55
C LEU A 141 10.85 3.76 19.46
N MET A 142 9.82 3.58 18.64
CA MET A 142 9.20 2.27 18.43
C MET A 142 10.22 1.24 17.92
N ALA A 143 11.09 1.60 16.99
CA ALA A 143 12.12 0.69 16.49
C ALA A 143 13.13 0.29 17.58
N ALA A 144 13.53 1.23 18.44
CA ALA A 144 14.42 0.96 19.56
C ALA A 144 13.75 0.04 20.59
N ASP A 145 12.50 0.29 20.95
CA ASP A 145 11.75 -0.53 21.92
C ASP A 145 11.53 -1.96 21.41
N LEU A 146 11.15 -2.12 20.14
CA LEU A 146 10.99 -3.45 19.52
C LEU A 146 12.33 -4.22 19.47
N THR A 147 13.44 -3.50 19.24
CA THR A 147 14.78 -4.11 19.28
C THR A 147 15.15 -4.53 20.70
N ALA A 148 14.83 -3.72 21.71
CA ALA A 148 15.06 -4.04 23.12
C ALA A 148 14.23 -5.24 23.59
N LEU A 149 13.05 -5.46 23.01
CA LEU A 149 12.23 -6.66 23.19
C LEU A 149 12.79 -7.91 22.47
N GLY A 150 13.92 -7.77 21.77
CA GLY A 150 14.64 -8.87 21.13
C GLY A 150 14.24 -9.13 19.67
N HIS A 151 13.44 -8.28 19.04
CA HIS A 151 13.06 -8.44 17.63
C HIS A 151 14.14 -7.93 16.66
N GLN A 152 14.11 -8.42 15.43
CA GLN A 152 14.99 -7.94 14.36
C GLN A 152 14.28 -6.82 13.60
N VAL A 153 14.63 -5.57 13.91
CA VAL A 153 13.95 -4.39 13.37
C VAL A 153 14.85 -3.67 12.37
N ARG A 154 14.29 -3.32 11.20
CA ARG A 154 14.92 -2.42 10.24
C ARG A 154 14.01 -1.23 9.99
N LEU A 155 14.39 -0.07 10.51
CA LEU A 155 13.77 1.21 10.18
C LEU A 155 14.50 1.85 9.00
N ALA A 156 13.75 2.17 7.95
CA ALA A 156 14.24 2.89 6.77
C ALA A 156 13.60 4.28 6.68
N GLU A 157 14.46 5.30 6.62
CA GLU A 157 14.01 6.69 6.49
C GLU A 157 14.21 7.15 5.05
N VAL A 158 13.12 7.49 4.34
CA VAL A 158 13.14 7.86 2.92
C VAL A 158 13.05 9.38 2.73
N PRO A 159 13.70 9.97 1.71
CA PRO A 159 13.72 11.42 1.49
C PRO A 159 12.41 11.95 0.87
N ASP A 160 11.28 11.63 1.49
CA ASP A 160 9.92 12.07 1.10
C ASP A 160 9.04 12.30 2.35
N ALA A 161 7.75 12.55 2.14
CA ALA A 161 6.69 12.68 3.13
C ALA A 161 5.59 11.61 2.88
N HIS A 162 4.41 11.81 3.47
CA HIS A 162 3.20 11.02 3.21
C HIS A 162 2.63 11.25 1.79
N THR A 163 3.34 10.80 0.76
CA THR A 163 2.83 10.73 -0.61
C THR A 163 2.72 9.28 -1.05
N TRP A 164 1.82 9.00 -2.00
CA TRP A 164 1.71 7.67 -2.61
C TRP A 164 3.05 7.22 -3.23
N THR A 165 3.73 8.14 -3.89
CA THR A 165 5.05 7.92 -4.50
C THR A 165 6.09 7.55 -3.44
N GLY A 166 6.19 8.33 -2.36
CA GLY A 166 7.13 8.07 -1.27
C GLY A 166 6.86 6.75 -0.56
N TRP A 167 5.60 6.39 -0.34
CA TRP A 167 5.22 5.09 0.21
C TRP A 167 5.58 3.93 -0.71
N ARG A 168 5.27 4.03 -2.01
CA ARG A 168 5.65 3.03 -3.01
C ARG A 168 7.15 2.85 -3.06
N ASP A 169 7.90 3.94 -3.11
CA ASP A 169 9.35 3.92 -3.22
C ASP A 169 10.01 3.38 -1.94
N ALA A 170 9.32 3.47 -0.80
CA ALA A 170 9.76 2.83 0.44
C ALA A 170 9.52 1.31 0.48
N LEU A 171 8.73 0.73 -0.44
CA LEU A 171 8.51 -0.72 -0.46
C LEU A 171 9.75 -1.47 -0.98
N ASP A 172 10.49 -0.93 -1.93
CA ASP A 172 11.74 -1.53 -2.40
C ASP A 172 12.95 -0.76 -1.85
N PRO A 173 13.97 -1.43 -1.28
CA PRO A 173 14.16 -2.88 -1.19
C PRO A 173 13.54 -3.52 0.06
N HIS A 174 12.81 -2.77 0.88
CA HIS A 174 12.48 -3.17 2.26
C HIS A 174 11.48 -4.33 2.36
N LEU A 175 10.38 -4.29 1.62
CA LEU A 175 9.42 -5.38 1.52
C LEU A 175 10.03 -6.60 0.82
N THR A 176 10.75 -6.38 -0.29
CA THR A 176 11.43 -7.44 -1.04
C THR A 176 12.40 -8.21 -0.15
N TYR A 177 13.20 -7.48 0.65
CA TYR A 177 14.10 -8.07 1.63
C TYR A 177 13.33 -8.91 2.68
N LEU A 178 12.27 -8.37 3.28
CA LEU A 178 11.48 -9.09 4.28
C LEU A 178 10.91 -10.40 3.72
N LEU A 179 10.33 -10.35 2.52
CA LEU A 179 9.74 -11.53 1.86
C LEU A 179 10.81 -12.59 1.54
N SER A 180 11.97 -12.18 1.03
CA SER A 180 13.09 -13.11 0.74
C SER A 180 13.69 -13.81 1.96
N ARG A 181 13.38 -13.33 3.17
CA ARG A 181 13.83 -13.92 4.44
C ARG A 181 12.76 -14.77 5.10
N ALA A 182 11.49 -14.56 4.74
CA ALA A 182 10.36 -15.26 5.32
C ALA A 182 10.01 -16.55 4.56
N TRP A 183 10.31 -16.61 3.26
CA TRP A 183 10.05 -17.74 2.36
C TRP A 183 11.34 -18.21 1.70
#